data_AF-A0A7G2CAA9-F1
#
_entry.id   AF-A0A7G2CAA9-F1
#
_cell.length_a   1.000
_cell.length_b   1.000
_cell.length_c   1.000
_cell.angle_alpha   90.00
_cell.angle_beta   90.00
_cell.angle_gamma   90.00
#
_symmetry.space_group_name_H-M   'P 1'
#
loop_
_entity.id
_entity.type
_entity.pdbx_description
1 polymer ?
#
loop_
_entity_poly.entity_id
_entity_poly.type
_entity_poly.pdbx_seq_one_letter_code
_entity_poly.pdbx_strand_id
1 'polypeptide(L)' 'MPPVDLKKTRQTADELEKQLDGHLFLGGAKPTAKDVETFRELFGGEENVAVYRWLRHIASFTESERASWGAPESR' A
#
# COMPACT_ATOMS: atom_id res chain seq x y z
N MET A 1 13.49 0.12 17.85
CA MET A 1 12.95 -0.66 16.72
C MET A 1 14.14 -1.14 15.89
N PRO A 2 14.19 -2.42 15.48
CA PRO A 2 15.21 -2.86 14.53
C PRO A 2 15.08 -2.06 13.22
N PRO A 3 16.18 -1.87 12.47
CA PRO A 3 16.13 -1.16 11.19
C PRO A 3 15.18 -1.88 10.22
N VAL A 4 14.29 -1.13 9.60
CA VAL A 4 13.35 -1.64 8.59
C VAL A 4 14.14 -2.02 7.34
N ASP A 5 14.07 -3.29 6.93
CA ASP A 5 14.66 -3.74 5.67
C ASP A 5 13.75 -3.35 4.49
N LEU A 6 13.99 -2.15 3.96
CA LEU A 6 13.23 -1.59 2.84
C LEU A 6 13.31 -2.46 1.57
N LYS A 7 14.39 -3.21 1.37
CA LYS A 7 14.53 -4.08 0.20
C LYS A 7 13.57 -5.26 0.31
N LYS A 8 13.51 -5.89 1.48
CA LYS A 8 12.57 -6.96 1.76
C LYS A 8 11.12 -6.48 1.66
N THR A 9 10.80 -5.31 2.23
CA THR A 9 9.46 -4.72 2.13
C THR A 9 9.03 -4.51 0.68
N ARG A 10 9.92 -3.99 -0.18
CA ARG A 10 9.63 -3.83 -1.62
C ARG A 10 9.40 -5.17 -2.32
N GLN A 11 10.22 -6.18 -2.04
CA GLN A 11 10.04 -7.51 -2.61
C GLN A 11 8.68 -8.11 -2.23
N THR A 12 8.28 -8.00 -0.96
CA THR A 12 6.96 -8.46 -0.50
C THR A 12 5.82 -7.71 -1.20
N ALA A 13 5.95 -6.40 -1.42
CA ALA A 13 4.97 -5.62 -2.18
C ALA A 13 4.89 -6.06 -3.65
N ASP A 14 6.03 -6.27 -4.32
CA ASP A 14 6.08 -6.71 -5.72
C ASP A 14 5.46 -8.11 -5.91
N GLU A 15 5.66 -9.01 -4.94
CA GLU A 15 5.07 -10.34 -4.94
C GLU A 15 3.55 -10.29 -4.72
N LEU A 16 3.09 -9.40 -3.85
CA LEU A 16 1.67 -9.19 -3.61
C LEU A 16 0.98 -8.58 -4.84
N GLU A 17 1.60 -7.60 -5.48
CA GLU A 17 1.09 -6.97 -6.71
C GLU A 17 0.85 -8.02 -7.80
N LYS A 18 1.80 -8.95 -8.00
CA LYS A 18 1.64 -10.06 -8.95
C LYS A 18 0.48 -11.00 -8.60
N GLN A 19 0.19 -11.19 -7.32
CA GLN A 19 -0.95 -12.03 -6.88
C GLN A 19 -2.29 -11.31 -7.06
N LEU A 20 -2.28 -9.97 -6.98
CA LEU A 20 -3.46 -9.12 -7.15
C LEU A 20 -3.68 -8.68 -8.59
N ASP A 21 -2.75 -8.95 -9.51
CA ASP A 21 -2.89 -8.56 -10.91
C ASP A 21 -4.18 -9.11 -11.53
N GLY A 22 -5.06 -8.20 -11.96
CA GLY A 22 -6.39 -8.54 -12.48
C GLY A 22 -7.43 -8.99 -11.43
N HIS A 23 -7.14 -8.87 -10.13
CA HIS A 23 -7.97 -9.36 -9.04
C HIS A 23 -8.20 -8.30 -7.95
N LEU A 24 -9.38 -8.33 -7.32
CA LEU A 24 -9.71 -7.41 -6.22
C LEU A 24 -9.21 -7.91 -4.86
N PHE A 25 -9.03 -9.23 -4.75
CA PHE A 25 -8.63 -9.94 -3.54
C PHE A 25 -7.70 -11.08 -3.93
N LEU A 26 -6.97 -11.63 -2.97
CA LEU A 26 -6.17 -12.84 -3.14
C LEU A 26 -7.00 -14.06 -3.52
N GLY A 27 -8.31 -14.05 -3.23
CA GLY A 27 -9.30 -15.03 -3.72
C GLY A 27 -9.93 -14.69 -5.07
N GLY A 28 -9.40 -13.71 -5.81
CA GLY A 28 -9.97 -13.22 -7.06
C GLY A 28 -11.06 -12.17 -6.85
N ALA A 29 -12.33 -12.58 -7.00
CA ALA A 29 -13.47 -11.66 -6.93
C ALA A 29 -14.06 -11.50 -5.52
N LYS A 30 -13.74 -12.40 -4.58
CA LYS A 30 -14.26 -12.38 -3.20
C LYS A 30 -13.10 -12.44 -2.20
N PRO A 31 -13.21 -11.73 -1.06
CA PRO A 31 -12.21 -11.79 -0.02
C PRO A 31 -12.16 -13.16 0.65
N THR A 32 -11.00 -13.50 1.17
CA THR A 32 -10.69 -14.76 1.85
C THR A 32 -10.02 -14.49 3.19
N ALA A 33 -9.84 -15.54 4.01
CA ALA A 33 -9.06 -15.44 5.25
C ALA A 33 -7.62 -14.96 4.99
N LYS A 34 -7.05 -15.32 3.83
CA LYS A 34 -5.71 -14.90 3.41
C LYS A 34 -5.62 -13.38 3.24
N ASP A 35 -6.66 -12.75 2.69
CA ASP A 35 -6.71 -11.29 2.57
C ASP A 35 -6.64 -10.60 3.94
N VAL A 36 -7.36 -11.14 4.93
CA VAL A 36 -7.37 -10.61 6.30
C VAL A 36 -6.02 -10.81 6.98
N GLU A 37 -5.41 -11.98 6.81
CA GLU A 37 -4.10 -12.31 7.36
C GLU A 37 -3.01 -11.42 6.74
N THR A 38 -2.92 -11.38 5.41
CA THR A 38 -1.95 -10.54 4.69
C THR A 38 -2.15 -9.05 5.01
N PHE A 39 -3.39 -8.56 5.13
CA PHE A 39 -3.64 -7.19 5.58
C PHE A 39 -3.08 -6.93 6.98
N ARG A 40 -3.31 -7.85 7.93
CA ARG A 40 -2.82 -7.72 9.31
C ARG A 40 -1.31 -7.80 9.41
N GLU A 41 -0.67 -8.65 8.61
CA GLU A 41 0.79 -8.76 8.56
C GLU A 41 1.44 -7.47 8.03
N LEU A 42 0.85 -6.86 7.01
CA LEU A 42 1.40 -5.65 6.38
C LEU A 42 1.11 -4.37 7.16
N PHE A 43 -0.11 -4.26 7.71
CA PHE A 43 -0.60 -3.02 8.31
C PHE A 43 -0.88 -3.15 9.80
N GLY A 44 -0.59 -4.28 10.43
CA GLY A 44 -0.99 -4.54 11.81
C GLY A 44 -2.51 -4.75 11.94
N GLY A 45 -2.98 -4.90 13.18
CA GLY A 45 -4.41 -5.01 13.46
C GLY A 45 -5.13 -3.67 13.25
N GLU A 46 -5.33 -2.91 14.34
CA GLU A 46 -6.04 -1.62 14.32
C GLU A 46 -5.10 -0.41 14.24
N GLU A 47 -3.79 -0.63 14.35
CA GLU A 47 -2.81 0.41 14.70
C GLU A 47 -2.47 1.35 13.53
N ASN A 48 -2.64 0.94 12.26
CA ASN A 48 -2.22 1.74 11.09
C ASN A 48 -3.34 2.16 10.13
N VAL A 49 -4.60 2.12 10.58
CA VAL A 49 -5.76 2.49 9.72
C VAL A 49 -5.64 3.90 9.15
N ALA A 50 -5.15 4.87 9.95
CA ALA A 50 -4.97 6.25 9.50
C ALA A 50 -3.90 6.37 8.39
N VAL A 51 -2.81 5.61 8.52
CA VAL A 51 -1.74 5.56 7.51
C VAL A 51 -2.25 4.93 6.22
N TYR A 52 -3.00 3.83 6.32
CA TYR A 52 -3.61 3.19 5.14
C TYR A 52 -4.58 4.13 4.42
N ARG A 53 -5.44 4.85 5.16
CA ARG A 53 -6.32 5.87 4.59
C ARG A 53 -5.54 6.96 3.85
N TRP A 54 -4.44 7.44 4.44
CA TRP A 54 -3.58 8.43 3.83
C TRP A 54 -2.90 7.89 2.56
N LEU A 55 -2.31 6.69 2.60
CA LEU A 55 -1.68 6.04 1.45
C LEU A 55 -2.66 5.86 0.28
N ARG A 56 -3.86 5.34 0.55
CA ARG A 56 -4.90 5.16 -0.46
C ARG A 56 -5.29 6.49 -1.12
N HIS A 57 -5.37 7.56 -0.33
CA HIS A 57 -5.68 8.88 -0.86
C HIS A 57 -4.56 9.42 -1.74
N ILE A 58 -3.30 9.33 -1.32
CA ILE A 58 -2.14 9.74 -2.13
C ILE A 58 -2.06 8.92 -3.44
N ALA A 59 -2.35 7.62 -3.37
CA ALA A 59 -2.34 6.72 -4.52
C ALA A 59 -3.47 6.99 -5.52
N SER A 60 -4.58 7.64 -5.12
CA SER A 60 -5.69 7.96 -6.04
C SER A 60 -5.39 9.07 -7.04
N PHE A 61 -4.29 9.80 -6.85
CA PHE A 61 -3.83 10.82 -7.80
C PHE A 61 -2.89 10.22 -8.85
N THR A 62 -2.73 10.90 -9.98
CA THR A 62 -1.73 10.56 -10.99
C THR A 62 -0.32 10.87 -10.50
N GLU A 63 0.68 10.27 -11.15
CA GLU A 63 2.09 10.55 -10.85
C GLU A 63 2.44 12.02 -11.13
N SER A 64 1.91 12.59 -12.21
CA SER A 64 2.09 14.02 -12.53
C SER A 64 1.47 14.95 -11.48
N GLU A 65 0.27 14.64 -10.97
CA GLU A 65 -0.32 15.40 -9.87
C GLU A 65 0.55 15.32 -8.62
N ARG A 66 0.98 14.12 -8.21
CA ARG A 66 1.86 13.95 -7.06
C ARG A 66 3.19 14.68 -7.21
N ALA A 67 3.79 14.63 -8.40
CA ALA A 67 5.06 15.30 -8.70
C ALA A 67 4.96 16.83 -8.63
N SER A 68 3.76 17.39 -8.81
CA SER A 68 3.52 18.84 -8.71
C SER A 68 3.41 19.34 -7.26
N TRP A 69 3.22 18.45 -6.28
CA TRP A 69 3.03 18.82 -4.88
C TRP A 69 4.35 19.25 -4.22
N GLY A 70 4.29 20.33 -3.44
CA GLY A 70 5.47 20.85 -2.74
C GLY A 70 6.44 21.62 -3.63
N ALA A 71 6.05 21.94 -4.88
CA ALA A 71 6.74 22.96 -5.65
C ALA A 71 6.76 24.27 -4.84
N PRO A 72 7.93 24.89 -4.62
CA PRO A 72 8.01 26.14 -3.87
C PRO A 72 7.09 27.17 -4.52
N GLU A 73 6.23 27.80 -3.73
CA GLU A 73 5.42 28.90 -4.23
C GLU A 73 6.37 29.95 -4.80
N SER A 74 6.27 30.20 -6.11
CA SER A 74 6.99 31.29 -6.74
C SER A 74 6.51 32.59 -6.11
N ARG A 75 7.34 33.16 -5.25
CA ARG A 75 7.12 34.45 -4.59
C ARG A 75 7.51 35.60 -5.51
#